data_AF-A0A7J4NRT6-F1
#
_entry.id   AF-A0A7J4NRT6-F1
#
_cell.length_a   1.000
_cell.length_b   1.000
_cell.length_c   1.000
_cell.angle_alpha   90.00
_cell.angle_beta   90.00
_cell.angle_gamma   90.00
#
_symmetry.space_group_name_H-M   'P 1'
#
loop_
_entity.id
_entity.type
_entity.pdbx_description
1 polymer ?
#
loop_
_entity_poly.entity_id
_entity_poly.type
_entity_poly.pdbx_seq_one_letter_code
_entity_poly.pdbx_strand_id
1 'polypeptide(L)'
;MDPLSDDEVEEQDSPEMTIRRLESRLAEETQRLERLYEAYRKAEDEIADKQALIEVLEKEALNREIEREGLEHLLSEKDNRIRELELDGAKSNKRVEHLEPELEKMEEKYSKERAMLGRVYEITEELDEQLQTAQSELGARDDWYVQNMKVFEDLNQAIKERYEMIESAVQKAAEFQKAQESFKQRMEEAILTAQQTGEPVPVGENVEVSVDPGEDGVLGTDDDEINIQARTDSDSEE
;
A
#
# COMPACT_ATOMS: atom_id res chain seq x y z
N MET A 1 106.24 87.60 -85.94
CA MET A 1 106.66 86.68 -87.01
C MET A 1 105.91 85.39 -86.79
N ASP A 2 104.96 85.14 -87.69
CA ASP A 2 104.37 83.84 -88.05
C ASP A 2 105.39 83.02 -88.90
N PRO A 3 105.18 81.72 -89.26
CA PRO A 3 103.88 81.17 -89.69
C PRO A 3 103.53 79.68 -89.45
N LEU A 4 102.22 79.44 -89.60
CA LEU A 4 101.44 78.30 -90.13
C LEU A 4 102.16 77.08 -90.76
N SER A 5 101.59 75.89 -90.54
CA SER A 5 101.41 74.86 -91.59
C SER A 5 100.19 73.97 -91.32
N ASP A 6 99.18 74.13 -92.19
CA ASP A 6 98.19 73.13 -92.61
C ASP A 6 98.87 71.80 -92.98
N ASP A 7 98.19 70.67 -92.73
CA ASP A 7 97.93 69.65 -93.75
C ASP A 7 96.95 68.61 -93.20
N GLU A 8 95.71 68.72 -93.67
CA GLU A 8 94.70 67.66 -93.64
C GLU A 8 95.19 66.49 -94.50
N VAL A 9 95.31 65.30 -93.91
CA VAL A 9 95.55 64.05 -94.66
C VAL A 9 94.32 63.17 -94.51
N GLU A 10 93.44 63.23 -95.52
CA GLU A 10 92.43 62.20 -95.76
C GLU A 10 93.14 60.89 -96.14
N GLU A 11 93.30 59.99 -95.18
CA GLU A 11 93.84 58.65 -95.39
C GLU A 11 92.72 57.71 -95.88
N GLN A 12 92.79 57.31 -97.16
CA GLN A 12 91.88 56.34 -97.77
C GLN A 12 92.06 54.95 -97.14
N ASP A 13 91.03 54.47 -96.44
CA ASP A 13 90.93 53.10 -95.92
C ASP A 13 91.03 52.04 -97.04
N SER A 14 92.05 51.17 -96.98
CA SER A 14 92.21 50.01 -97.88
C SER A 14 91.07 48.98 -97.72
N PRO A 15 90.61 48.29 -98.80
CA PRO A 15 89.54 47.30 -98.74
C PRO A 15 89.81 46.12 -97.78
N GLU A 16 91.07 45.76 -97.53
CA GLU A 16 91.40 44.70 -96.56
C GLU A 16 91.22 45.16 -95.10
N MET A 17 91.44 46.44 -94.81
CA MET A 17 91.23 47.03 -93.48
C MET A 17 89.74 47.18 -93.16
N THR A 18 88.93 47.52 -94.16
CA THR A 18 87.47 47.55 -94.01
C THR A 18 86.88 46.16 -93.81
N ILE A 19 87.37 45.14 -94.53
CA ILE A 19 86.97 43.74 -94.31
C ILE A 19 87.29 43.29 -92.88
N ARG A 20 88.52 43.51 -92.39
CA ARG A 20 88.89 43.16 -91.00
C ARG A 20 88.06 43.92 -89.95
N ARG A 21 87.75 45.19 -90.19
CA ARG A 21 86.88 45.97 -89.29
C ARG A 21 85.46 45.41 -89.25
N LEU A 22 84.93 44.99 -90.40
CA LEU A 22 83.63 44.35 -90.48
C LEU A 22 83.61 42.97 -89.82
N GLU A 23 84.67 42.18 -89.97
CA GLU A 23 84.82 40.87 -89.29
C GLU A 23 84.92 41.02 -87.77
N SER A 24 85.69 41.99 -87.27
CA SER A 24 85.77 42.28 -85.82
C SER A 24 84.42 42.73 -85.27
N ARG A 25 83.72 43.61 -85.99
CA ARG A 25 82.37 44.08 -85.59
C ARG A 25 81.36 42.95 -85.63
N LEU A 26 81.42 42.06 -86.63
CA LEU A 26 80.56 40.88 -86.71
C LEU A 26 80.83 39.93 -85.53
N ALA A 27 82.09 39.72 -85.15
CA ALA A 27 82.45 38.90 -83.99
C ALA A 27 81.94 39.50 -82.67
N GLU A 28 82.09 40.81 -82.48
CA GLU A 28 81.56 41.52 -81.30
C GLU A 28 80.04 41.46 -81.21
N GLU A 29 79.33 41.70 -82.33
CA GLU A 29 77.87 41.60 -82.37
C GLU A 29 77.39 40.15 -82.16
N THR A 30 78.12 39.15 -82.66
CA THR A 30 77.80 37.73 -82.42
C THR A 30 77.96 37.37 -80.95
N GLN A 31 79.05 37.79 -80.30
CA GLN A 31 79.25 37.59 -78.85
C GLN A 31 78.19 38.32 -78.01
N ARG A 32 77.80 39.54 -78.42
CA ARG A 32 76.73 40.29 -77.75
C ARG A 32 75.38 39.58 -77.89
N LEU A 33 75.10 39.06 -79.08
CA LEU A 33 73.88 38.32 -79.37
C LEU A 33 73.82 37.01 -78.58
N GLU A 34 74.92 36.25 -78.49
CA GLU A 34 75.02 35.05 -77.66
C GLU A 34 74.73 35.34 -76.18
N ARG A 35 75.34 36.38 -75.61
CA ARG A 35 75.07 36.80 -74.22
C ARG A 35 73.61 37.21 -74.01
N LEU A 36 73.02 37.88 -75.00
CA LEU A 36 71.62 38.28 -74.95
C LEU A 36 70.71 37.05 -75.02
N TYR A 37 71.02 36.06 -75.88
CA TYR A 37 70.29 34.80 -75.94
C TYR A 37 70.39 34.00 -74.64
N GLU A 38 71.56 33.93 -74.02
CA GLU A 38 71.72 33.29 -72.70
C GLU A 38 70.90 34.00 -71.62
N ALA A 39 70.86 35.33 -71.63
CA ALA A 39 70.05 36.11 -70.70
C ALA A 39 68.55 35.89 -70.94
N TYR A 40 68.09 35.87 -72.19
CA TYR A 40 66.70 35.57 -72.54
C TYR A 40 66.30 34.15 -72.10
N ARG A 41 67.14 33.15 -72.35
CA ARG A 41 66.86 31.78 -71.93
C ARG A 41 66.74 31.66 -70.42
N LYS A 42 67.62 32.32 -69.66
CA LYS A 42 67.51 32.38 -68.19
C LYS A 42 66.22 33.06 -67.73
N ALA A 43 65.82 34.14 -68.41
CA ALA A 43 64.57 34.82 -68.10
C ALA A 43 63.35 33.94 -68.43
N GLU A 44 63.37 33.18 -69.52
CA GLU A 44 62.32 32.22 -69.87
C GLU A 44 62.20 31.11 -68.81
N ASP A 45 63.32 30.54 -68.38
CA ASP A 45 63.35 29.52 -67.32
C ASP A 45 62.80 30.09 -66.00
N GLU A 46 63.22 31.31 -65.60
CA GLU A 46 62.68 31.97 -64.40
C GLU A 46 61.17 32.28 -64.50
N ILE A 47 60.68 32.62 -65.69
CA ILE A 47 59.25 32.85 -65.90
C ILE A 47 58.48 31.53 -65.75
N ALA A 48 59.00 30.43 -66.29
CA ALA A 48 58.40 29.11 -66.14
C ALA A 48 58.34 28.68 -64.67
N ASP A 49 59.43 28.88 -63.92
CA ASP A 49 59.47 28.57 -62.48
C ASP A 49 58.47 29.41 -61.67
N LYS A 50 58.38 30.72 -61.97
CA LYS A 50 57.40 31.62 -61.33
C LYS A 50 55.97 31.24 -61.67
N GLN A 51 55.70 30.83 -62.91
CA GLN A 51 54.37 30.35 -63.32
C GLN A 51 53.99 29.07 -62.57
N ALA A 52 54.90 28.12 -62.44
CA ALA A 52 54.67 26.90 -61.66
C ALA A 52 54.41 27.22 -60.18
N LEU A 53 55.16 28.16 -59.60
CA LEU A 53 54.95 28.61 -58.23
C LEU A 53 53.59 29.30 -58.05
N ILE A 54 53.18 30.15 -58.99
CA ILE A 54 51.86 30.80 -58.98
C ILE A 54 50.75 29.74 -59.01
N GLU A 55 50.85 28.73 -59.88
CA GLU A 55 49.84 27.67 -59.96
C GLU A 55 49.70 26.89 -58.63
N VAL A 56 50.82 26.60 -57.96
CA VAL A 56 50.80 25.94 -56.64
C VAL A 56 50.15 26.85 -55.59
N LEU A 57 50.52 28.13 -55.56
CA LEU A 57 49.96 29.10 -54.60
C LEU A 57 48.46 29.34 -54.83
N GLU A 58 48.01 29.36 -56.08
CA GLU A 58 46.59 29.48 -56.42
C GLU A 58 45.79 28.25 -55.94
N LYS A 59 46.33 27.05 -56.13
CA LYS A 59 45.70 25.81 -55.60
C LYS A 59 45.65 25.81 -54.07
N GLU A 60 46.72 26.25 -53.41
CA GLU A 60 46.72 26.39 -51.95
C GLU A 60 45.72 27.43 -51.46
N ALA A 61 45.64 28.58 -52.13
CA ALA A 61 44.68 29.63 -51.79
C ALA A 61 43.24 29.14 -51.93
N LEU A 62 42.94 28.41 -53.01
CA LEU A 62 41.63 27.80 -53.23
C LEU A 62 41.30 26.78 -52.13
N ASN A 63 42.22 25.88 -51.77
CA ASN A 63 41.99 24.91 -50.70
C ASN A 63 41.73 25.60 -49.35
N ARG A 64 42.51 26.64 -49.02
CA ARG A 64 42.29 27.43 -47.80
C ARG A 64 40.93 28.11 -47.80
N GLU A 65 40.47 28.60 -48.95
CA GLU A 65 39.15 29.22 -49.06
C GLU A 65 38.02 28.20 -48.87
N ILE A 66 38.13 27.00 -49.46
CA ILE A 66 37.16 25.91 -49.23
C ILE A 66 37.11 25.51 -47.75
N GLU A 67 38.27 25.38 -47.10
CA GLU A 67 38.33 25.06 -45.67
C GLU A 67 37.70 26.17 -44.82
N ARG A 68 37.96 27.44 -45.14
CA ARG A 68 37.36 28.60 -44.48
C ARG A 68 35.84 28.59 -44.62
N GLU A 69 35.32 28.43 -45.84
CA GLU A 69 33.88 28.35 -46.11
C GLU A 69 33.23 27.17 -45.38
N GLY A 70 33.89 26.00 -45.36
CA GLY A 70 33.41 24.82 -44.63
C GLY A 70 33.32 25.05 -43.11
N LEU A 71 34.32 25.73 -42.53
CA LEU A 71 34.31 26.09 -41.11
C LEU A 71 33.24 27.14 -40.80
N GLU A 72 33.04 28.14 -41.66
CA GLU A 72 32.00 29.15 -41.50
C GLU A 72 30.59 28.54 -41.56
N HIS A 73 30.37 27.57 -42.44
CA HIS A 73 29.12 26.82 -42.49
C HIS A 73 28.86 26.06 -41.19
N LEU A 74 29.85 25.30 -40.71
CA LEU A 74 29.73 24.55 -39.44
C LEU A 74 29.51 25.46 -38.24
N LEU A 75 30.13 26.64 -38.23
CA LEU A 75 29.94 27.63 -37.17
C LEU A 75 28.50 28.16 -37.18
N SER A 76 27.99 28.51 -38.36
CA SER A 76 26.59 28.96 -38.53
C SER A 76 25.57 27.90 -38.11
N GLU A 77 25.79 26.63 -38.46
CA GLU A 77 24.95 25.52 -38.00
C GLU A 77 24.95 25.37 -36.48
N LYS A 78 26.14 25.46 -35.86
CA LYS A 78 26.26 25.41 -34.40
C LYS A 78 25.57 26.58 -33.72
N ASP A 79 25.70 27.79 -34.25
CA ASP A 79 25.01 28.97 -33.70
C ASP A 79 23.50 28.83 -33.79
N ASN A 80 22.99 28.30 -34.91
CA ASN A 80 21.57 27.99 -35.06
C ASN A 80 21.11 26.95 -34.03
N ARG A 81 21.91 25.89 -33.83
CA ARG A 81 21.59 24.84 -32.85
C ARG A 81 21.62 25.35 -31.42
N ILE A 82 22.58 26.20 -31.07
CA ILE A 82 22.66 26.84 -29.75
C ILE A 82 21.41 27.69 -29.51
N ARG A 83 21.03 28.54 -30.47
CA ARG A 83 19.81 29.36 -30.37
C ARG A 83 18.55 28.52 -30.17
N GLU A 84 18.43 27.39 -30.88
CA GLU A 84 17.29 26.47 -30.72
C GLU A 84 17.26 25.87 -29.30
N LEU A 85 18.41 25.42 -28.78
CA LEU A 85 18.51 24.89 -27.42
C LEU A 85 18.22 25.95 -26.35
N GLU A 86 18.67 27.19 -26.55
CA GLU A 86 18.35 28.32 -25.67
C GLU A 86 16.84 28.60 -25.64
N LEU A 87 16.18 28.59 -26.80
CA LEU A 87 14.73 28.77 -26.89
C LEU A 87 13.97 27.64 -26.21
N ASP A 88 14.38 26.39 -26.39
CA ASP A 88 13.73 25.25 -25.76
C ASP A 88 14.01 25.19 -24.25
N GLY A 89 15.21 25.57 -23.82
CA GLY A 89 15.54 25.77 -22.41
C GLY A 89 14.65 26.84 -21.77
N ALA A 90 14.46 27.99 -22.43
CA ALA A 90 13.58 29.04 -21.96
C ALA A 90 12.11 28.60 -21.86
N LYS A 91 11.60 27.88 -22.87
CA LYS A 91 10.24 27.30 -22.84
C LYS A 91 10.09 26.30 -21.70
N SER A 92 11.07 25.43 -21.50
CA SER A 92 11.04 24.42 -20.45
C SER A 92 11.07 25.06 -19.07
N ASN A 93 11.96 26.03 -18.83
CA ASN A 93 11.99 26.81 -17.59
C ASN A 93 10.65 27.50 -17.32
N LYS A 94 10.02 28.10 -18.34
CA LYS A 94 8.70 28.72 -18.16
C LYS A 94 7.60 27.72 -17.79
N ARG A 95 7.67 26.49 -18.31
CA ARG A 95 6.75 25.41 -17.90
C ARG A 95 7.03 24.99 -16.46
N VAL A 96 8.29 24.85 -16.06
CA VAL A 96 8.68 24.53 -14.69
C VAL A 96 8.15 25.60 -13.73
N GLU A 97 8.36 26.89 -14.01
CA GLU A 97 7.83 28.00 -13.19
C GLU A 97 6.29 27.95 -13.01
N HIS A 98 5.55 27.40 -13.98
CA HIS A 98 4.10 27.27 -13.86
C HIS A 98 3.67 25.98 -13.16
N LEU A 99 4.39 24.88 -13.38
CA LEU A 99 4.07 23.57 -12.83
C LEU A 99 4.51 23.42 -11.37
N GLU A 100 5.61 24.05 -10.96
CA GLU A 100 6.09 24.05 -9.57
C GLU A 100 5.01 24.46 -8.55
N PRO A 101 4.31 25.60 -8.70
CA PRO A 101 3.27 25.99 -7.74
C PRO A 101 2.02 25.11 -7.82
N GLU A 102 1.72 24.50 -8.97
CA GLU A 102 0.61 23.53 -9.07
C GLU A 102 0.95 22.23 -8.34
N LEU A 103 2.20 21.78 -8.46
CA LEU A 103 2.72 20.63 -7.73
C LEU A 103 2.69 20.88 -6.23
N GLU A 104 3.18 22.03 -5.76
CA GLU A 104 3.13 22.41 -4.34
C GLU A 104 1.70 22.42 -3.79
N LYS A 105 0.74 23.01 -4.53
CA LYS A 105 -0.68 22.98 -4.14
C LYS A 105 -1.25 21.56 -4.11
N MET A 106 -0.83 20.69 -5.03
CA MET A 106 -1.28 19.31 -5.06
C MET A 106 -0.69 18.52 -3.88
N GLU A 107 0.58 18.71 -3.57
CA GLU A 107 1.23 18.13 -2.39
C GLU A 107 0.59 18.60 -1.08
N GLU A 108 0.21 19.88 -0.99
CA GLU A 108 -0.52 20.40 0.18
C GLU A 108 -1.90 19.75 0.32
N LYS A 109 -2.65 19.61 -0.78
CA LYS A 109 -3.94 18.91 -0.78
C LYS A 109 -3.79 17.45 -0.38
N TYR A 110 -2.79 16.77 -0.95
CA TYR A 110 -2.50 15.38 -0.63
C TYR A 110 -2.12 15.20 0.84
N SER A 111 -1.34 16.12 1.41
CA SER A 111 -1.01 16.13 2.84
C SER A 111 -2.25 16.31 3.71
N LYS A 112 -3.14 17.24 3.34
CA LYS A 112 -4.43 17.46 4.03
C LYS A 112 -5.35 16.23 3.94
N GLU A 113 -5.46 15.62 2.77
CA GLU A 113 -6.26 14.40 2.57
C GLU A 113 -5.68 13.22 3.36
N ARG A 114 -4.36 13.06 3.39
CA ARG A 114 -3.70 12.05 4.22
C ARG A 114 -3.98 12.27 5.71
N ALA A 115 -3.92 13.51 6.20
CA ALA A 115 -4.27 13.83 7.59
C ALA A 115 -5.76 13.63 7.89
N MET A 116 -6.64 13.93 6.94
CA MET A 116 -8.07 13.64 7.05
C MET A 116 -8.33 12.12 7.11
N LEU A 117 -7.68 11.35 6.25
CA LEU A 117 -7.79 9.90 6.24
C LEU A 117 -7.29 9.28 7.56
N GLY A 118 -6.17 9.78 8.11
CA GLY A 118 -5.69 9.38 9.43
C GLY A 118 -6.73 9.58 10.53
N ARG A 119 -7.41 10.74 10.55
CA ARG A 119 -8.50 11.01 11.50
C ARG A 119 -9.73 10.11 11.30
N VAL A 120 -10.07 9.80 10.05
CA VAL A 120 -11.16 8.84 9.78
C VAL A 120 -10.79 7.46 10.31
N TYR A 121 -9.54 7.03 10.14
CA TYR A 121 -9.05 5.77 10.71
C TYR A 121 -9.14 5.76 12.24
N GLU A 122 -8.71 6.82 12.92
CA GLU A 122 -8.84 6.96 14.38
C GLU A 122 -10.30 6.86 14.83
N ILE A 123 -11.23 7.55 14.14
CA ILE A 123 -12.67 7.49 14.45
C ILE A 123 -13.22 6.08 14.21
N THR A 124 -12.80 5.40 13.15
CA THR A 124 -13.25 4.02 12.89
C THR A 124 -12.71 3.03 13.91
N GLU A 125 -11.49 3.23 14.41
CA GLU A 125 -10.91 2.40 15.48
C GLU A 125 -11.68 2.63 16.79
N GLU A 126 -11.95 3.88 17.16
CA GLU A 126 -12.78 4.20 18.34
C GLU A 126 -14.20 3.58 18.21
N LEU A 127 -14.79 3.64 17.01
CA LEU A 127 -16.11 3.05 16.77
C LEU A 127 -16.09 1.52 16.89
N ASP A 128 -15.00 0.86 16.46
CA ASP A 128 -14.84 -0.59 16.58
C ASP A 128 -14.65 -1.02 18.05
N GLU A 129 -13.84 -0.28 18.82
CA GLU A 129 -13.68 -0.48 20.27
C GLU A 129 -15.02 -0.32 21.02
N GLN A 130 -15.78 0.72 20.68
CA GLN A 130 -17.12 0.94 21.25
C GLN A 130 -18.08 -0.20 20.89
N LEU A 131 -18.04 -0.68 19.64
CA LEU A 131 -18.87 -1.79 19.19
C LEU A 131 -18.53 -3.09 19.94
N GLN A 132 -17.24 -3.39 20.10
CA GLN A 132 -16.79 -4.56 20.84
C GLN A 132 -17.24 -4.50 22.31
N THR A 133 -17.12 -3.32 22.94
CA THR A 133 -17.57 -3.10 24.31
C THR A 133 -19.08 -3.31 24.41
N ALA A 134 -19.87 -2.70 23.53
CA ALA A 134 -21.33 -2.85 23.50
C ALA A 134 -21.77 -4.30 23.27
N GLN A 135 -21.08 -5.04 22.39
CA GLN A 135 -21.34 -6.48 22.19
C GLN A 135 -21.04 -7.29 23.46
N SER A 136 -19.93 -6.99 24.15
CA SER A 136 -19.58 -7.67 25.40
C SER A 136 -20.60 -7.41 26.52
N GLU A 137 -21.08 -6.17 26.65
CA GLU A 137 -22.11 -5.79 27.63
C GLU A 137 -23.46 -6.45 27.31
N LEU A 138 -23.83 -6.51 26.03
CA LEU A 138 -25.07 -7.14 25.60
C LEU A 138 -25.02 -8.66 25.82
N GLY A 139 -23.86 -9.30 25.57
CA GLY A 139 -23.62 -10.69 25.92
C GLY A 139 -23.73 -10.94 27.42
N ALA A 140 -23.09 -10.11 28.25
CA ALA A 140 -23.17 -10.22 29.71
C ALA A 140 -24.62 -10.05 30.23
N ARG A 141 -25.38 -9.15 29.61
CA ARG A 141 -26.80 -8.95 29.91
C ARG A 141 -27.63 -10.19 29.53
N ASP A 142 -27.40 -10.75 28.35
CA ASP A 142 -28.12 -11.92 27.87
C ASP A 142 -27.78 -13.16 28.71
N ASP A 143 -26.52 -13.34 29.10
CA ASP A 143 -26.08 -14.38 30.05
C ASP A 143 -26.77 -14.24 31.40
N TRP A 144 -26.87 -13.02 31.93
CA TRP A 144 -27.61 -12.73 33.16
C TRP A 144 -29.09 -13.08 33.01
N TYR A 145 -29.74 -12.74 31.90
CA TYR A 145 -31.14 -13.10 31.66
C TYR A 145 -31.35 -14.61 31.64
N VAL A 146 -30.49 -15.38 30.95
CA VAL A 146 -30.59 -16.84 30.90
C VAL A 146 -30.44 -17.44 32.30
N GLN A 147 -29.46 -16.97 33.08
CA GLN A 147 -29.26 -17.44 34.46
C GLN A 147 -30.48 -17.15 35.35
N ASN A 148 -31.07 -15.95 35.24
CA ASN A 148 -32.23 -15.60 36.05
C ASN A 148 -33.50 -16.33 35.59
N MET A 149 -33.68 -16.57 34.29
CA MET A 149 -34.80 -17.37 33.78
C MET A 149 -34.78 -18.80 34.33
N LYS A 150 -33.58 -19.39 34.45
CA LYS A 150 -33.43 -20.70 35.09
C LYS A 150 -33.92 -20.70 36.54
N VAL A 151 -33.60 -19.66 37.32
CA VAL A 151 -34.09 -19.53 38.70
C VAL A 151 -35.61 -19.43 38.75
N PHE A 152 -36.24 -18.71 37.83
CA PHE A 152 -37.70 -18.64 37.76
C PHE A 152 -38.34 -19.96 37.34
N GLU A 153 -37.70 -20.71 36.43
CA GLU A 153 -38.14 -22.04 36.05
C GLU A 153 -38.05 -23.03 37.21
N ASP A 154 -36.91 -23.05 37.91
CA ASP A 154 -36.67 -23.87 39.10
C ASP A 154 -37.69 -23.52 40.21
N LEU A 155 -37.97 -22.23 40.44
CA LEU A 155 -39.00 -21.79 41.40
C LEU A 155 -40.40 -22.25 40.99
N ASN A 156 -40.74 -22.15 39.71
CA ASN A 156 -42.05 -22.58 39.21
C ASN A 156 -42.22 -24.10 39.37
N GLN A 157 -41.14 -24.86 39.17
CA GLN A 157 -41.11 -26.31 39.41
C GLN A 157 -41.31 -26.64 40.89
N ALA A 158 -40.58 -25.98 41.79
CA ALA A 158 -40.73 -26.16 43.24
C ALA A 158 -42.15 -25.79 43.74
N ILE A 159 -42.77 -24.77 43.14
CA ILE A 159 -44.16 -24.39 43.46
C ILE A 159 -45.12 -25.51 43.05
N LYS A 160 -44.95 -26.11 41.87
CA LYS A 160 -45.80 -27.24 41.41
C LYS A 160 -45.64 -28.45 42.31
N GLU A 161 -44.41 -28.84 42.62
CA GLU A 161 -44.11 -29.95 43.54
C GLU A 161 -44.78 -29.72 44.90
N ARG A 162 -44.73 -28.48 45.41
CA ARG A 162 -45.42 -28.13 46.65
C ARG A 162 -46.95 -28.28 46.55
N TYR A 163 -47.56 -27.90 45.42
CA TYR A 163 -49.00 -28.09 45.22
C TYR A 163 -49.38 -29.57 45.18
N GLU A 164 -48.60 -30.39 44.48
CA GLU A 164 -48.81 -31.84 44.40
C GLU A 164 -48.70 -32.50 45.78
N MET A 165 -47.69 -32.14 46.58
CA MET A 165 -47.57 -32.62 47.96
C MET A 165 -48.77 -32.21 48.83
N ILE A 166 -49.25 -30.97 48.70
CA ILE A 166 -50.44 -30.50 49.43
C ILE A 166 -51.68 -31.28 49.02
N GLU A 167 -51.87 -31.53 47.72
CA GLU A 167 -53.00 -32.29 47.23
C GLU A 167 -52.97 -33.74 47.75
N SER A 168 -51.80 -34.38 47.72
CA SER A 168 -51.58 -35.71 48.32
C SER A 168 -51.90 -35.72 49.81
N ALA A 169 -51.37 -34.75 50.58
CA ALA A 169 -51.65 -34.64 52.01
C ALA A 169 -53.14 -34.42 52.33
N VAL A 170 -53.85 -33.62 51.51
CA VAL A 170 -55.29 -33.41 51.64
C VAL A 170 -56.08 -34.68 51.32
N GLN A 171 -55.67 -35.43 50.30
CA GLN A 171 -56.28 -36.71 49.96
C GLN A 171 -56.06 -37.74 51.08
N LYS A 172 -54.83 -37.91 51.56
CA LYS A 172 -54.51 -38.77 52.72
C LYS A 172 -55.30 -38.37 53.97
N ALA A 173 -55.44 -37.06 54.24
CA ALA A 173 -56.25 -36.59 55.36
C ALA A 173 -57.74 -36.90 55.19
N ALA A 174 -58.29 -36.79 53.98
CA ALA A 174 -59.67 -37.14 53.68
C ALA A 174 -59.92 -38.65 53.78
N GLU A 175 -58.96 -39.47 53.33
CA GLU A 175 -58.99 -40.93 53.49
C GLU A 175 -58.90 -41.33 54.97
N PHE A 176 -57.99 -40.71 55.72
CA PHE A 176 -57.87 -40.89 57.17
C PHE A 176 -59.17 -40.52 57.90
N GLN A 177 -59.81 -39.40 57.54
CA GLN A 177 -61.10 -39.00 58.11
C GLN A 177 -62.20 -40.02 57.79
N LYS A 178 -62.31 -40.47 56.53
CA LYS A 178 -63.28 -41.51 56.14
C LYS A 178 -63.02 -42.82 56.88
N ALA A 179 -61.75 -43.23 57.01
CA ALA A 179 -61.37 -44.41 57.77
C ALA A 179 -61.80 -44.27 59.24
N GLN A 180 -61.54 -43.11 59.86
CA GLN A 180 -61.96 -42.81 61.24
C GLN A 180 -63.49 -42.80 61.40
N GLU A 181 -64.23 -42.23 60.46
CA GLU A 181 -65.70 -42.26 60.45
C GLU A 181 -66.24 -43.69 60.31
N SER A 182 -65.66 -44.50 59.42
CA SER A 182 -66.05 -45.91 59.26
C SER A 182 -65.73 -46.74 60.50
N PHE A 183 -64.61 -46.47 61.17
CA PHE A 183 -64.25 -47.10 62.44
C PHE A 183 -65.25 -46.73 63.54
N LYS A 184 -65.62 -45.45 63.66
CA LYS A 184 -66.67 -45.00 64.59
C LYS A 184 -68.01 -45.68 64.31
N GLN A 185 -68.43 -45.79 63.05
CA GLN A 185 -69.68 -46.46 62.69
C GLN A 185 -69.66 -47.94 63.06
N ARG A 186 -68.58 -48.68 62.79
CA ARG A 186 -68.44 -50.08 63.23
C ARG A 186 -68.48 -50.23 64.74
N MET A 187 -67.86 -49.30 65.48
CA MET A 187 -67.89 -49.28 66.93
C MET A 187 -69.30 -48.99 67.47
N GLU A 188 -70.00 -47.99 66.91
CA GLU A 188 -71.38 -47.69 67.25
C GLU A 188 -72.33 -48.86 66.91
N GLU A 189 -72.16 -49.51 65.76
CA GLU A 189 -72.92 -50.70 65.36
C GLU A 189 -72.67 -51.88 66.30
N ALA A 190 -71.41 -52.13 66.71
CA ALA A 190 -71.08 -53.16 67.68
C ALA A 190 -71.71 -52.88 69.06
N ILE A 191 -71.68 -51.61 69.51
CA ILE A 191 -72.34 -51.17 70.76
C ILE A 191 -73.86 -51.39 70.67
N LEU A 192 -74.47 -51.04 69.54
CA LEU A 192 -75.92 -51.13 69.34
C LEU A 192 -76.39 -52.59 69.20
N THR A 193 -75.59 -53.45 68.56
CA THR A 193 -75.83 -54.90 68.46
C THR A 193 -75.76 -55.55 69.84
N ALA A 194 -74.74 -55.22 70.64
CA ALA A 194 -74.61 -55.70 72.03
C ALA A 194 -75.78 -55.25 72.92
N GLN A 195 -76.30 -54.03 72.72
CA GLN A 195 -77.51 -53.55 73.43
C GLN A 195 -78.78 -54.32 73.05
N GLN A 196 -78.87 -54.85 71.83
CA GLN A 196 -80.05 -55.58 71.34
C GLN A 196 -80.02 -57.08 71.67
N THR A 197 -78.86 -57.71 71.71
CA THR A 197 -78.72 -59.17 71.94
C THR A 197 -78.43 -59.54 73.40
N GLY A 198 -78.03 -58.58 74.24
CA GLY A 198 -77.69 -58.83 75.65
C GLY A 198 -76.35 -59.55 75.83
N GLU A 199 -75.58 -59.75 74.76
CA GLU A 199 -74.19 -60.22 74.83
C GLU A 199 -73.28 -59.04 75.18
N PRO A 200 -72.24 -59.25 76.02
CA PRO A 200 -71.30 -58.18 76.34
C PRO A 200 -70.66 -57.66 75.05
N VAL A 201 -70.58 -56.34 74.91
CA VAL A 201 -69.74 -55.70 73.89
C VAL A 201 -68.37 -56.37 73.98
N PRO A 202 -67.83 -56.96 72.90
CA PRO A 202 -66.42 -57.32 72.91
C PRO A 202 -65.68 -56.00 73.09
N VAL A 203 -65.18 -55.73 74.29
CA VAL A 203 -64.11 -54.76 74.50
C VAL A 203 -62.87 -55.40 73.90
N GLY A 204 -62.84 -55.40 72.56
CA GLY A 204 -61.66 -55.69 71.78
C GLY A 204 -60.71 -54.52 71.94
N GLU A 205 -59.47 -54.87 72.29
CA GLU A 205 -58.23 -54.11 72.44
C GLU A 205 -58.28 -52.61 72.11
N ASN A 206 -57.62 -51.80 72.96
CA ASN A 206 -57.24 -50.44 72.61
C ASN A 206 -56.46 -50.47 71.28
N VAL A 207 -57.13 -50.16 70.18
CA VAL A 207 -56.50 -50.06 68.87
C VAL A 207 -55.75 -48.73 68.84
N GLU A 208 -54.43 -48.81 68.74
CA GLU A 208 -53.58 -47.64 68.57
C GLU A 208 -53.39 -47.42 67.07
N VAL A 209 -53.85 -46.27 66.58
CA VAL A 209 -53.68 -45.89 65.17
C VAL A 209 -52.40 -45.07 65.08
N SER A 210 -51.36 -45.66 64.52
CA SER A 210 -50.08 -45.00 64.25
C SER A 210 -49.86 -44.88 62.76
N VAL A 211 -49.24 -43.78 62.34
CA VAL A 211 -48.77 -43.59 60.97
C VAL A 211 -47.29 -43.97 60.96
N ASP A 212 -46.93 -44.97 60.16
CA ASP A 212 -45.54 -45.41 59.99
C ASP A 212 -44.96 -44.67 58.77
N PRO A 213 -43.84 -43.93 58.93
CA PRO A 213 -43.27 -43.11 57.86
C PRO A 213 -42.58 -43.90 56.72
N GLY A 214 -43.02 -45.12 56.44
CA GLY A 214 -42.52 -45.89 55.31
C GLY A 214 -41.02 -46.19 55.34
N GLU A 215 -40.43 -46.40 54.17
CA GLU A 215 -39.03 -46.82 54.01
C GLU A 215 -38.06 -45.63 54.16
N ASP A 216 -38.57 -44.40 53.97
CA ASP A 216 -37.77 -43.17 54.03
C ASP A 216 -37.67 -42.54 55.44
N GLY A 217 -38.57 -42.93 56.36
CA GLY A 217 -38.57 -42.51 57.75
C GLY A 217 -39.05 -41.07 57.99
N VAL A 218 -39.66 -40.41 56.99
CA VAL A 218 -40.18 -39.04 57.09
C VAL A 218 -41.70 -39.01 57.00
N LEU A 219 -42.39 -38.66 58.10
CA LEU A 219 -43.85 -38.52 58.10
C LEU A 219 -44.32 -37.44 57.11
N GLY A 220 -45.28 -37.79 56.25
CA GLY A 220 -45.94 -36.89 55.28
C GLY A 220 -45.61 -37.18 53.81
N THR A 221 -44.92 -38.27 53.53
CA THR A 221 -44.51 -38.72 52.18
C THR A 221 -45.49 -39.73 51.62
N ASP A 222 -45.39 -40.07 50.34
CA ASP A 222 -46.31 -40.97 49.64
C ASP A 222 -46.26 -42.41 50.15
N ASP A 223 -45.17 -42.84 50.75
CA ASP A 223 -44.94 -44.16 51.35
C ASP A 223 -45.42 -44.31 52.80
N ASP A 224 -45.98 -43.26 53.43
CA ASP A 224 -46.59 -43.40 54.76
C ASP A 224 -47.70 -44.47 54.75
N GLU A 225 -47.55 -45.49 55.60
CA GLU A 225 -48.53 -46.54 55.79
C GLU A 225 -49.33 -46.35 57.09
N ILE A 226 -50.66 -46.44 56.98
CA ILE A 226 -51.55 -46.40 58.15
C ILE A 226 -51.58 -47.80 58.75
N ASN A 227 -50.88 -47.99 59.86
CA ASN A 227 -50.86 -49.27 60.54
C ASN A 227 -51.92 -49.31 61.65
N ILE A 228 -52.75 -50.34 61.63
CA ILE A 228 -53.82 -50.55 62.60
C ILE A 228 -53.48 -51.83 63.34
N GLN A 229 -52.83 -51.69 64.50
CA GLN A 229 -52.47 -52.80 65.36
C GLN A 229 -53.36 -52.81 66.60
N ALA A 230 -53.79 -54.01 66.99
CA ALA A 230 -54.43 -54.21 68.27
C ALA A 230 -53.34 -54.21 69.35
N ARG A 231 -53.49 -53.41 70.43
CA ARG A 231 -52.54 -53.47 71.54
C ARG A 231 -52.63 -54.84 72.22
N THR A 232 -51.70 -55.71 71.89
CA THR A 232 -51.37 -56.86 72.70
C THR A 232 -50.58 -56.37 73.93
N ASP A 233 -51.18 -56.42 75.11
CA ASP A 233 -50.46 -56.27 76.37
C ASP A 233 -49.52 -57.47 76.57
N SER A 234 -48.26 -57.32 76.16
CA SER A 234 -47.07 -58.05 76.61
C SER A 234 -45.88 -57.11 76.40
N ASP A 235 -45.12 -56.63 77.38
CA ASP A 235 -44.82 -57.13 78.72
C ASP A 235 -44.57 -55.98 79.70
N SER A 236 -45.03 -56.18 80.94
CA SER A 236 -44.26 -55.81 82.12
C SER A 236 -43.22 -56.90 82.42
N GLU A 237 -42.01 -56.50 82.80
CA GLU A 237 -40.84 -57.26 83.30
C GLU A 237 -39.68 -57.50 82.29
N GLU A 238 -38.76 -56.53 82.14
CA GLU A 238 -37.43 -56.43 82.82
C GLU A 238 -36.79 -55.05 82.59
#